data_AF-A0A0V0GMG4-F1
#
_entry.id   AF-A0A0V0GMG4-F1
#
_cell.length_a   1.000
_cell.length_b   1.000
_cell.length_c   1.000
_cell.angle_alpha   90.00
_cell.angle_beta   90.00
_cell.angle_gamma   90.00
#
_symmetry.space_group_name_H-M   'P 1'
#
loop_
_entity.id
_entity.type
_entity.pdbx_description
1 polymer ?
#
loop_
_entity_poly.entity_id
_entity_poly.type
_entity_poly.pdbx_seq_one_letter_code
_entity_poly.pdbx_strand_id
1 'polypeptide(L)' 'MYEPKFSKRYVEGVQSFMKLIRTRFDRNAKIRCPCQDYLNINFQTQDVVYDDLLLKGIMKDYVQWIYHGEQ' A
#
# COMPACT_ATOMS: atom_id res chain seq x y z
N MET A 1 5.15 -12.60 9.20
CA MET A 1 6.06 -11.69 9.93
C MET A 1 5.19 -10.59 10.52
N TYR A 2 5.03 -10.51 11.85
CA TYR A 2 4.23 -9.47 12.50
C TYR A 2 5.07 -8.19 12.54
N GLU A 3 5.02 -7.39 11.48
CA GLU A 3 5.59 -6.05 11.50
C GLU A 3 4.56 -5.12 12.16
N PRO A 4 4.85 -4.47 13.30
CA PRO A 4 3.90 -3.56 13.93
C PRO A 4 3.52 -2.41 13.00
N LYS A 5 2.25 -2.00 13.02
CA LYS A 5 1.83 -0.74 12.37
C LYS A 5 2.73 0.39 12.91
N PHE A 6 3.16 1.29 12.02
CA PHE A 6 4.11 2.37 12.31
C PHE A 6 5.54 1.94 12.68
N SER A 7 5.90 0.65 12.58
CA SER A 7 7.33 0.31 12.60
C SER A 7 8.03 1.04 11.45
N LYS A 8 9.31 1.40 11.66
CA LYS A 8 10.12 2.06 10.63
C LYS A 8 10.07 1.29 9.31
N ARG A 9 10.25 -0.03 9.37
CA ARG A 9 10.22 -0.92 8.20
C ARG A 9 8.85 -0.97 7.52
N TYR A 10 7.76 -0.94 8.28
CA TYR A 10 6.42 -0.87 7.70
C TYR A 10 6.22 0.43 6.91
N VAL A 11 6.55 1.57 7.54
CA VAL A 11 6.41 2.89 6.92
C VAL A 11 7.29 3.02 5.68
N GLU A 12 8.53 2.53 5.73
CA GLU A 12 9.44 2.47 4.58
C GLU A 12 8.85 1.64 3.42
N GLY A 13 8.27 0.48 3.72
CA GLY A 13 7.58 -0.34 2.71
C GLY A 13 6.40 0.39 2.06
N VAL A 14 5.57 1.07 2.85
CA VAL A 14 4.44 1.89 2.32
C VAL A 14 4.96 3.03 1.44
N GLN A 15 6.04 3.70 1.83
CA GLN A 15 6.65 4.77 1.04
C GLN A 15 7.20 4.24 -0.29
N SER A 16 7.92 3.12 -0.28
CA SER A 16 8.43 2.45 -1.49
C SER A 16 7.30 2.05 -2.43
N PHE A 17 6.23 1.45 -1.89
CA PHE A 17 5.03 1.11 -2.66
C PHE A 17 4.42 2.34 -3.33
N MET A 18 4.18 3.42 -2.59
CA MET A 18 3.59 4.63 -3.15
C MET A 18 4.51 5.33 -4.17
N LYS A 19 5.83 5.21 -4.01
CA LYS A 19 6.78 5.69 -5.03
C LYS A 19 6.61 4.93 -6.34
N LEU A 20 6.46 3.61 -6.29
CA LEU A 20 6.22 2.78 -7.49
C LEU A 20 4.87 3.11 -8.15
N ILE A 21 3.83 3.37 -7.38
CA ILE A 21 2.53 3.80 -7.92
C ILE A 21 2.67 5.13 -8.69
N ARG A 22 3.35 6.11 -8.10
CA ARG A 22 3.53 7.44 -8.71
C ARG A 22 4.39 7.42 -9.97
N THR A 23 5.23 6.40 -10.19
CA THR A 23 5.99 6.26 -11.43
C THR A 23 5.20 5.55 -12.54
N ARG A 24 4.16 4.79 -12.18
CA ARG A 24 3.36 3.98 -13.13
C ARG A 24 2.01 4.60 -13.50
N PHE A 25 1.47 5.44 -12.63
CA PHE A 25 0.14 6.01 -12.80
C PHE A 25 0.18 7.53 -12.67
N ASP A 26 -0.67 8.21 -13.45
CA ASP A 26 -0.88 9.64 -13.31
C ASP A 26 -1.29 10.01 -11.89
N ARG A 27 -0.88 11.19 -11.42
CA ARG A 27 -1.16 11.68 -10.07
C ARG A 27 -2.64 11.61 -9.68
N ASN A 28 -3.53 11.83 -10.65
CA ASN A 28 -4.98 11.84 -10.46
C ASN A 28 -5.63 10.47 -10.67
N ALA A 29 -4.86 9.45 -11.09
CA ALA A 29 -5.38 8.11 -11.28
C ALA A 29 -5.77 7.51 -9.92
N LYS A 30 -6.93 6.85 -9.91
CA LYS A 30 -7.33 6.01 -8.78
C LYS A 30 -6.69 4.63 -8.92
N ILE A 31 -6.27 4.05 -7.80
CA ILE A 31 -5.70 2.70 -7.73
C ILE A 31 -6.46 1.84 -6.74
N ARG A 32 -6.36 0.51 -6.86
CA ARG A 32 -6.96 -0.41 -5.90
C ARG A 32 -6.25 -0.27 -4.55
N CYS A 33 -7.03 -0.13 -3.48
CA CYS A 33 -6.47 0.03 -2.14
C CYS A 33 -6.22 -1.33 -1.47
N PRO A 34 -4.97 -1.68 -1.12
CA PRO A 34 -4.63 -2.95 -0.48
C PRO A 34 -4.86 -2.95 1.04
N CYS A 35 -5.44 -1.88 1.60
CA CYS A 35 -5.69 -1.82 3.03
C CYS A 35 -6.72 -2.88 3.46
N GLN A 36 -6.71 -3.20 4.76
CA GLN A 36 -7.60 -4.20 5.34
C GLN A 36 -9.10 -3.87 5.20
N ASP A 37 -9.47 -2.61 4.92
CA ASP A 37 -10.88 -2.20 4.78
C ASP A 37 -11.40 -2.42 3.35
N TYR A 38 -10.54 -2.20 2.35
CA TYR A 38 -10.93 -2.23 0.93
C TYR A 38 -10.48 -3.49 0.20
N LEU A 39 -9.54 -4.25 0.74
CA LEU A 39 -9.19 -5.60 0.29
C LEU A 39 -8.81 -5.70 -1.20
N ASN A 40 -8.22 -4.66 -1.79
CA ASN A 40 -7.97 -4.54 -3.23
C ASN A 40 -9.22 -4.58 -4.12
N ILE A 41 -10.40 -4.26 -3.59
CA ILE A 41 -11.66 -4.23 -4.35
C ILE A 41 -11.94 -2.82 -4.86
N ASN A 42 -11.81 -1.81 -3.99
CA ASN A 42 -12.19 -0.44 -4.29
C ASN A 42 -11.01 0.40 -4.83
N PHE A 43 -11.34 1.25 -5.80
CA PHE A 43 -10.43 2.27 -6.32
C PHE A 43 -10.48 3.53 -5.45
N GLN A 44 -9.31 3.97 -5.00
CA GLN A 44 -9.13 5.17 -4.19
C GLN A 44 -8.05 6.07 -4.81
N THR A 45 -8.06 7.36 -4.44
CA THR A 45 -6.97 8.26 -4.83
C THR A 45 -5.67 7.81 -4.18
N GLN A 46 -4.54 8.15 -4.80
CA GLN A 46 -3.23 7.77 -4.28
C GLN A 46 -2.99 8.28 -2.85
N ASP A 47 -3.50 9.48 -2.53
CA ASP A 47 -3.38 10.06 -1.17
C ASP A 47 -4.21 9.27 -0.15
N VAL A 48 -5.45 8.90 -0.49
CA VAL A 48 -6.30 8.06 0.38
C VAL A 48 -5.67 6.70 0.59
N VAL A 49 -5.09 6.08 -0.45
CA VAL A 49 -4.37 4.81 -0.31
C VAL A 49 -3.19 4.96 0.64
N TYR A 50 -2.39 6.02 0.52
CA TYR A 50 -1.26 6.24 1.42
C TYR A 50 -1.70 6.33 2.89
N ASP A 51 -2.70 7.15 3.18
CA ASP A 51 -3.22 7.34 4.53
C ASP A 51 -3.83 6.04 5.09
N ASP A 52 -4.62 5.35 4.28
CA ASP A 52 -5.22 4.07 4.67
C ASP A 52 -4.16 3.01 5.00
N LEU A 53 -3.08 2.95 4.23
CA LEU A 53 -2.00 1.99 4.51
C LEU A 53 -1.29 2.32 5.82
N LEU A 54 -1.05 3.59 6.13
CA LEU A 54 -0.44 3.97 7.41
C LEU A 54 -1.37 3.71 8.60
N LEU A 55 -2.64 4.10 8.51
CA LEU A 55 -3.58 4.08 9.63
C LEU A 55 -4.21 2.70 9.83
N LYS A 56 -4.70 2.09 8.75
CA LYS A 56 -5.45 0.84 8.78
C LYS A 56 -4.56 -0.35 8.55
N GLY A 57 -3.42 -0.17 7.89
CA GLY A 57 -2.53 -1.27 7.57
C GLY A 57 -3.04 -2.11 6.40
N ILE A 58 -2.18 -3.01 5.94
CA ILE A 58 -2.47 -3.91 4.82
C ILE A 58 -3.21 -5.14 5.33
N MET A 59 -4.10 -5.67 4.49
CA MET A 59 -4.74 -6.96 4.75
C MET A 59 -3.66 -8.02 5.01
N LYS A 60 -3.73 -8.71 6.16
CA LYS A 60 -2.70 -9.66 6.59
C LYS A 60 -2.49 -10.82 5.61
N ASP A 61 -3.54 -11.21 4.88
CA ASP A 61 -3.48 -12.27 3.87
C ASP A 61 -2.95 -11.78 2.51
N TYR A 62 -2.71 -10.47 2.38
CA TYR A 62 -1.93 -9.91 1.28
C TYR A 62 -0.43 -10.11 1.55
N VAL A 63 -0.03 -11.39 1.67
CA VAL A 63 1.36 -11.83 1.91
C VAL A 63 2.20 -11.71 0.64
N GLN A 64 1.59 -11.44 -0.51
CA GLN A 64 2.27 -11.27 -1.80
C GLN A 64 2.82 -9.84 -2.02
N TRP A 65 3.61 -9.33 -1.07
CA TRP A 65 4.61 -8.31 -1.41
C TRP A 65 5.70 -8.87 -2.35
N ILE A 66 5.79 -10.21 -2.44
CA ILE A 66 6.76 -10.98 -3.24
C ILE A 66 6.60 -10.81 -4.76
N TYR A 67 5.42 -10.37 -5.24
CA TYR A 67 5.14 -10.30 -6.69
C TYR A 67 5.33 -8.90 -7.29
N HIS A 68 5.75 -7.92 -6.49
CA HIS A 68 5.96 -6.54 -6.97
C HIS A 68 7.43 -6.16 -7.19
N GLY A 69 8.31 -7.15 -7.34
CA GLY A 69 9.63 -6.96 -7.96
C GLY A 69 10.64 -6.18 -7.12
N GLU A 70 10.57 -6.27 -5.79
CA GLU A 70 11.72 -5.92 -4.96
C GLU A 70 12.74 -7.06 -5.05
N GLN A 71 13.74 -6.90 -5.93
CA GLN A 71 15.06 -7.52 -5.77
C GLN A 71 15.87 -6.72 -4.76
#